data_AF-A0A2Z6RKL7-F1
#
_entry.id   AF-A0A2Z6RKL7-F1
#
_cell.length_a   1.000
_cell.length_b   1.000
_cell.length_c   1.000
_cell.angle_alpha   90.00
_cell.angle_beta   90.00
_cell.angle_gamma   90.00
#
_symmetry.space_group_name_H-M   'P 1'
#
loop_
_entity.id
_entity.type
_entity.pdbx_description
1 polymer ?
#
loop_
_entity_poly.entity_id
_entity_poly.type
_entity_poly.pdbx_seq_one_letter_code
_entity_poly.pdbx_strand_id
1 'polypeptide(L)'
;MDRTNYYSGLNPVVVQALNNLQYRYSNETPEMWCSRICYPFKKLLEYNPKYFSKNGFIQMIERSYIDGEFKPGRRSFHIYCTVCDSLVIIPENTIECGNDHLNNCITRIAKMHSNPI
;
A
#
# COMPACT_ATOMS: atom_id res chain seq x y z
N MET A 1 12.10 12.60 -12.28
CA MET A 1 10.96 12.33 -11.38
C MET A 1 11.51 12.27 -9.99
N ASP A 2 11.22 13.29 -9.19
CA ASP A 2 11.63 13.38 -7.80
C ASP A 2 11.05 12.19 -7.04
N ARG A 3 11.90 11.34 -6.46
CA ARG A 3 11.47 10.24 -5.58
C ARG A 3 11.00 10.91 -4.30
N THR A 4 9.76 11.39 -4.28
CA THR A 4 9.12 11.85 -3.06
C THR A 4 9.28 10.76 -2.00
N ASN A 5 10.02 11.08 -0.95
CA ASN A 5 10.48 10.13 0.04
C ASN A 5 9.29 9.85 0.97
N TYR A 6 8.48 8.85 0.64
CA TYR A 6 7.21 8.42 1.27
C TYR A 6 7.26 8.09 2.77
N TYR A 7 8.42 8.33 3.38
CA TYR A 7 8.81 7.73 4.63
C TYR A 7 9.61 8.72 5.49
N SER A 8 9.33 10.01 5.38
CA SER A 8 9.91 11.05 6.23
C SER A 8 9.55 10.75 7.70
N GLY A 9 10.45 10.07 8.42
CA GLY A 9 10.26 9.56 9.78
C GLY A 9 10.55 8.06 9.95
N LEU A 10 10.63 7.28 8.86
CA LEU A 10 11.04 5.89 8.94
C LEU A 10 12.57 5.74 8.89
N ASN A 11 13.03 4.64 9.46
CA ASN A 11 14.41 4.22 9.32
C ASN A 11 14.74 4.04 7.82
N PRO A 12 15.78 4.70 7.27
CA PRO A 12 16.18 4.57 5.88
C PRO A 12 16.40 3.12 5.41
N VAL A 13 16.81 2.23 6.31
CA VAL A 13 16.96 0.78 6.03
C VAL A 13 15.61 0.14 5.71
N VAL A 14 14.56 0.50 6.45
CA VAL A 14 13.19 0.01 6.24
C VAL A 14 12.65 0.52 4.90
N VAL A 15 12.89 1.80 4.60
CA VAL A 15 12.53 2.42 3.31
C VAL A 15 13.18 1.69 2.15
N GLN A 16 14.48 1.43 2.26
CA GLN A 16 15.22 0.73 1.22
C GLN A 16 14.71 -0.70 1.03
N ALA A 17 14.39 -1.42 2.12
CA ALA A 17 13.84 -2.77 2.05
C ALA A 17 12.47 -2.79 1.35
N LEU A 18 11.58 -1.85 1.66
CA LEU A 18 10.28 -1.73 1.01
C LEU A 18 10.42 -1.43 -0.48
N ASN A 19 11.29 -0.49 -0.86
CA ASN A 19 11.55 -0.17 -2.27
C ASN A 19 12.13 -1.37 -3.03
N ASN A 20 13.04 -2.14 -2.42
CA ASN A 20 13.59 -3.35 -3.01
C ASN A 20 12.52 -4.43 -3.23
N LEU A 21 11.58 -4.58 -2.27
CA LEU A 21 10.44 -5.48 -2.41
C LEU A 21 9.52 -5.06 -3.55
N GLN A 22 9.17 -3.76 -3.64
CA GLN A 22 8.39 -3.22 -4.75
C GLN A 22 9.04 -3.49 -6.11
N TYR A 23 10.36 -3.29 -6.20
CA TYR A 23 11.10 -3.55 -7.43
C TYR A 23 11.13 -5.03 -7.80
N ARG A 24 11.42 -5.90 -6.81
CA ARG A 24 11.53 -7.36 -7.00
C ARG A 24 10.26 -7.98 -7.56
N TYR A 25 9.09 -7.48 -7.16
CA TYR A 25 7.78 -8.02 -7.59
C TYR A 25 7.07 -7.10 -8.60
N SER A 26 7.81 -6.19 -9.25
CA SER A 26 7.22 -5.20 -10.16
C SER A 26 6.65 -5.78 -11.46
N ASN A 27 6.89 -7.07 -11.72
CA ASN A 27 6.33 -7.85 -12.83
C ASN A 27 5.15 -8.75 -12.41
N GLU A 28 4.80 -8.80 -11.12
CA GLU A 28 3.66 -9.56 -10.63
C GLU A 28 2.37 -8.72 -10.71
N THR A 29 1.21 -9.38 -10.75
CA THR A 29 -0.07 -8.67 -10.60
C THR A 29 -0.19 -8.12 -9.18
N PRO A 30 -0.98 -7.05 -8.95
CA PRO A 30 -1.22 -6.50 -7.63
C PRO A 30 -1.69 -7.55 -6.59
N GLU A 31 -2.50 -8.52 -7.01
CA GLU A 31 -2.99 -9.62 -6.16
C GLU A 31 -1.86 -10.56 -5.74
N MET A 32 -1.04 -10.99 -6.70
CA MET A 32 0.11 -11.85 -6.44
C MET A 32 1.08 -11.14 -5.50
N TRP A 33 1.39 -9.88 -5.78
CA TRP A 33 2.30 -9.12 -4.94
C TRP A 33 1.74 -8.90 -3.53
N CYS A 34 0.45 -8.53 -3.37
CA CYS A 34 -0.15 -8.44 -2.04
C CYS A 34 -0.06 -9.76 -1.29
N SER A 35 -0.40 -10.89 -1.92
CA SER A 35 -0.39 -12.19 -1.23
C SER A 35 0.97 -12.51 -0.56
N ARG A 36 2.07 -12.06 -1.17
CA ARG A 36 3.44 -12.27 -0.66
C ARG A 36 3.84 -11.30 0.45
N ILE A 37 3.41 -10.04 0.36
CA ILE A 37 3.91 -8.96 1.21
C ILE A 37 2.96 -8.56 2.33
N CYS A 38 1.67 -8.88 2.21
CA CYS A 38 0.63 -8.40 3.12
C CYS A 38 0.86 -8.89 4.57
N TYR A 39 1.28 -10.15 4.79
CA TYR A 39 1.66 -10.64 6.12
C TYR A 39 2.98 -10.04 6.66
N PRO A 40 4.11 -10.07 5.92
CA PRO A 40 5.34 -9.41 6.36
C PRO A 40 5.16 -7.93 6.70
N PHE A 41 4.36 -7.20 5.92
CA PHE A 41 4.09 -5.79 6.17
C PHE A 41 3.28 -5.57 7.45
N LYS A 42 2.21 -6.34 7.67
CA LYS A 42 1.46 -6.29 8.94
C LYS A 42 2.38 -6.51 10.14
N LYS A 43 3.27 -7.50 10.07
CA LYS A 43 4.28 -7.76 11.13
C LYS A 43 5.21 -6.57 11.35
N LEU A 44 5.65 -5.91 10.28
CA LEU A 44 6.48 -4.72 10.37
C LEU A 44 5.77 -3.59 11.15
N LEU A 45 4.49 -3.35 10.86
CA LEU A 45 3.68 -2.34 11.57
C LEU A 45 3.50 -2.70 13.06
N GLU A 46 3.20 -3.97 13.35
CA GLU A 46 3.01 -4.48 14.71
C GLU A 46 4.27 -4.31 15.58
N TYR A 47 5.45 -4.60 15.05
CA TYR A 47 6.71 -4.53 15.80
C TYR A 47 7.28 -3.12 15.94
N ASN A 48 6.83 -2.17 15.11
CA ASN A 48 7.39 -0.82 15.07
C ASN A 48 6.35 0.27 15.36
N PRO A 49 5.54 0.15 16.44
CA PRO A 49 4.41 1.06 16.69
C PRO A 49 4.82 2.51 16.94
N LYS A 50 6.08 2.76 17.30
CA LYS A 50 6.65 4.11 17.43
C LYS A 50 6.74 4.82 16.07
N TYR A 51 6.97 4.07 15.01
CA TYR A 51 7.21 4.59 13.66
C TYR A 51 5.98 4.49 12.77
N PHE A 52 5.06 3.59 13.13
CA PHE A 52 3.83 3.37 12.39
C PHE A 52 2.64 3.39 13.35
N SER A 53 1.62 4.17 13.01
CA SER A 53 0.28 3.83 13.46
C SER A 53 -0.01 2.40 12.99
N LYS A 54 -0.61 1.55 13.83
CA LYS A 54 -1.00 0.17 13.46
C LYS A 54 -1.86 0.09 12.18
N ASN A 55 -2.32 1.23 11.68
CA ASN A 55 -3.07 1.43 10.46
C ASN A 55 -2.17 2.08 9.41
N GLY A 56 -1.98 1.43 8.27
CA GLY A 56 -1.18 1.92 7.15
C GLY A 56 -1.59 1.25 5.84
N PHE A 57 -1.03 1.70 4.74
CA PHE A 57 -1.25 1.09 3.43
C PHE A 57 0.04 0.99 2.62
N ILE A 58 0.05 0.10 1.63
CA ILE A 58 1.11 0.01 0.62
C ILE A 58 0.53 0.35 -0.73
N GLN A 59 1.13 1.32 -1.43
CA GLN A 59 0.83 1.61 -2.82
C GLN A 59 1.45 0.58 -3.75
N MET A 60 0.68 0.20 -4.76
CA MET A 60 1.03 -0.77 -5.77
C MET A 60 0.71 -0.26 -7.17
N ILE A 61 1.61 -0.49 -8.12
CA ILE A 61 1.44 -0.05 -9.50
C ILE A 61 1.40 -1.29 -10.37
N GLU A 62 0.25 -1.55 -10.97
CA GLU A 62 0.13 -2.55 -12.01
C GLU A 62 0.78 -2.03 -13.29
N ARG A 63 1.67 -2.85 -13.86
CA ARG A 63 2.26 -2.59 -15.17
C ARG A 63 1.49 -3.37 -16.22
N SER A 64 1.06 -2.68 -17.28
CA SER A 64 0.49 -3.36 -18.45
C SER A 64 1.60 -4.01 -19.28
N TYR A 65 1.49 -5.33 -19.45
CA TYR A 65 2.29 -6.11 -20.38
C TYR A 65 1.37 -6.61 -21.50
N ILE A 66 1.65 -6.22 -22.74
CA ILE A 66 0.92 -6.67 -23.94
C ILE A 66 1.95 -7.35 -24.82
N ASP A 67 1.68 -8.60 -25.21
CA ASP A 67 2.58 -9.45 -25.99
C ASP A 67 3.97 -9.64 -25.35
N GLY A 68 4.01 -9.71 -24.00
CA GLY A 68 5.25 -9.85 -23.23
C GLY A 68 6.07 -8.56 -23.11
N GLU A 69 5.66 -7.46 -23.74
CA GLU A 69 6.32 -6.18 -23.64
C GLU A 69 5.60 -5.21 -22.71
N PHE A 70 6.39 -4.47 -21.92
CA PHE A 70 5.87 -3.37 -21.13
C PHE A 70 5.34 -2.27 -22.05
N LYS A 71 4.04 -1.96 -21.96
CA LYS A 71 3.44 -0.86 -22.73
C LYS A 71 3.24 0.36 -21.82
N PRO A 72 4.02 1.44 -22.02
CA PRO A 72 3.82 2.67 -21.28
C PRO A 72 2.49 3.32 -21.70
N GLY A 73 1.48 3.30 -20.83
CA GLY A 73 0.22 4.01 -21.10
C GLY A 73 -0.97 3.59 -20.24
N ARG A 74 -1.02 2.34 -19.77
CA ARG A 74 -2.04 1.87 -18.82
C ARG A 74 -1.39 1.42 -17.53
N ARG A 75 -1.61 2.18 -16.46
CA ARG A 75 -1.23 1.82 -15.10
C ARG A 75 -2.49 1.88 -14.25
N SER A 76 -2.82 0.76 -13.65
CA SER A 76 -3.82 0.73 -12.58
C SER A 76 -3.09 0.94 -11.26
N PHE A 77 -3.60 1.84 -10.44
CA PHE A 77 -3.03 2.12 -9.14
C PHE A 77 -3.85 1.40 -8.08
N HIS A 78 -3.16 0.71 -7.20
CA HIS A 78 -3.78 -0.06 -6.15
C HIS A 78 -3.15 0.31 -4.81
N ILE A 79 -3.89 0.11 -3.73
CA ILE A 79 -3.35 0.07 -2.38
C ILE A 79 -3.78 -1.21 -1.70
N TYR A 80 -2.90 -1.76 -0.88
CA TYR A 80 -3.31 -2.67 0.16
C TYR A 80 -3.57 -1.86 1.44
N CYS A 81 -4.80 -1.88 1.94
CA CYS A 81 -5.20 -1.18 3.15
C CYS A 81 -5.28 -2.16 4.32
N THR A 82 -4.49 -1.94 5.38
CA THR A 82 -4.47 -2.87 6.53
C THR A 82 -5.73 -2.81 7.39
N VAL A 83 -6.52 -1.74 7.26
CA VAL A 83 -7.73 -1.51 8.05
C VAL A 83 -8.90 -2.36 7.53
N CYS A 84 -9.08 -2.42 6.21
CA CYS A 84 -10.08 -3.30 5.58
C CYS A 84 -9.49 -4.62 5.08
N ASP A 85 -8.20 -4.85 5.32
CA ASP A 85 -7.43 -6.03 4.91
C ASP A 85 -7.64 -6.43 3.44
N SER A 86 -7.70 -5.43 2.56
CA SER A 86 -8.12 -5.61 1.17
C SER A 86 -7.26 -4.81 0.20
N LEU A 87 -7.16 -5.33 -1.02
CA LEU A 87 -6.60 -4.61 -2.16
C LEU A 87 -7.69 -3.70 -2.76
N VAL A 88 -7.35 -2.44 -3.01
CA VAL A 88 -8.29 -1.40 -3.46
C VAL A 88 -7.69 -0.64 -4.62
N ILE A 89 -8.46 -0.46 -5.69
CA ILE A 89 -8.08 0.39 -6.82
C ILE A 89 -8.25 1.85 -6.43
N ILE A 90 -7.24 2.68 -6.72
CA ILE A 90 -7.27 4.13 -6.52
C ILE A 90 -7.15 4.86 -7.87
N PRO A 91 -7.76 6.06 -8.00
CA PRO A 91 -7.78 6.77 -9.28
C PRO A 91 -6.40 7.28 -9.70
N GLU A 92 -5.55 7.63 -8.73
CA GLU A 92 -4.22 8.18 -8.96
C GLU A 92 -3.21 7.61 -7.96
N ASN A 93 -1.93 7.52 -8.34
CA ASN A 93 -0.86 7.08 -7.45
C ASN A 93 -0.40 8.18 -6.49
N THR A 94 -1.32 8.78 -5.75
CA THR A 94 -1.03 9.86 -4.80
C THR A 94 -1.18 9.36 -3.37
N ILE A 95 -0.38 9.95 -2.47
CA ILE A 95 -0.49 9.70 -1.03
C ILE A 95 -1.88 10.09 -0.53
N GLU A 96 -2.41 11.19 -1.07
CA GLU A 96 -3.74 11.71 -0.76
C GLU A 96 -4.83 10.65 -0.98
N CYS A 97 -4.89 10.02 -2.16
CA CYS A 97 -5.86 8.95 -2.42
C CYS A 97 -5.74 7.78 -1.42
N GLY A 98 -4.52 7.40 -1.04
CA GLY A 98 -4.30 6.35 -0.06
C GLY A 98 -4.76 6.74 1.35
N ASN A 99 -4.44 7.96 1.78
CA ASN A 99 -4.85 8.51 3.06
C ASN A 99 -6.36 8.69 3.15
N ASP A 100 -7.01 9.18 2.10
CA ASP A 100 -8.45 9.36 2.03
C ASP A 100 -9.17 8.02 2.23
N HIS A 101 -8.71 6.97 1.54
CA HIS A 101 -9.24 5.63 1.72
C HIS A 101 -9.02 5.13 3.16
N LEU A 102 -7.80 5.24 3.68
CA LEU A 102 -7.47 4.79 5.04
C LEU A 102 -8.33 5.50 6.10
N ASN A 103 -8.46 6.81 6.02
CA ASN A 103 -9.26 7.63 6.94
C ASN A 103 -10.74 7.28 6.87
N ASN A 104 -11.26 7.03 5.66
CA ASN A 104 -12.63 6.57 5.49
C ASN A 104 -12.84 5.19 6.14
N CYS A 105 -11.93 4.24 5.93
CA CYS A 105 -11.96 2.92 6.56
C CYS A 105 -11.96 3.01 8.08
N ILE A 106 -11.06 3.80 8.68
CA ILE A 106 -10.99 4.01 10.12
C ILE A 106 -12.30 4.59 10.65
N THR A 107 -12.83 5.62 9.98
CA THR A 107 -14.08 6.28 10.36
C THR A 107 -15.26 5.30 10.32
N ARG A 108 -15.32 4.45 9.29
CA ARG A 108 -16.38 3.42 9.17
C ARG A 108 -16.32 2.40 10.30
N ILE A 109 -15.14 1.88 10.62
CA ILE A 109 -14.97 0.93 11.72
C ILE A 109 -15.32 1.58 13.06
N ALA A 110 -14.86 2.81 13.31
CA ALA A 110 -15.21 3.54 14.53
C ALA A 110 -16.73 3.69 14.70
N LYS A 111 -17.44 4.09 13.64
CA LYS A 111 -18.92 4.21 13.65
C LYS A 111 -19.62 2.89 13.94
N MET A 112 -19.12 1.76 13.42
CA MET A 112 -19.68 0.43 13.73
C MET A 112 -19.52 0.08 15.21
N HIS A 113 -18.39 0.43 15.82
CA HIS A 113 -18.15 0.19 17.24
C HIS A 113 -18.92 1.14 18.17
N SER A 114 -19.26 2.35 17.72
CA SER A 114 -20.02 3.33 18.50
C SER A 114 -21.54 3.11 18.50
N ASN A 115 -22.06 2.28 17.59
CA ASN A 115 -23.45 1.85 17.57
C ASN A 115 -23.53 0.38 17.99
N PRO A 116 -23.47 0.05 19.30
CA PRO A 116 -23.82 -1.27 19.76
C PRO A 116 -25.31 -1.51 19.46
N ILE A 117 -25.61 -2.65 18.83
CA ILE A 117 -26.99 -3.14 18.61
C ILE A 117 -27.66 -3.37 19.97
#